data_AF-A0A6G2KGZ9-F1
#
_entry.id   AF-A0A6G2KGZ9-F1
#
_cell.length_a   1.000
_cell.length_b   1.000
_cell.length_c   1.000
_cell.angle_alpha   90.00
_cell.angle_beta   90.00
_cell.angle_gamma   90.00
#
_symmetry.space_group_name_H-M   'P 1'
#
loop_
_entity.id
_entity.type
_entity.pdbx_description
1 polymer ?
#
loop_
_entity_poly.entity_id
_entity_poly.type
_entity_poly.pdbx_seq_one_letter_code
_entity_poly.pdbx_strand_id
1 'polypeptide(L)'
;MKLQRDDMVRAGDDTPLELFSQGIRSEWTRDKYTRTLRQVTCEFFEEWLTGTFEERVVQLVRCGRDKPDWTRDLLISLSRKLRERTELDVNDKDYLNPASFANYSGVHKFL
;
A
#
# COMPACT_ATOMS: atom_id res chain seq x y z
N MET A 1 10.16 14.50 -20.93
CA MET A 1 10.55 13.22 -21.57
C MET A 1 9.30 12.37 -21.70
N LYS A 2 9.02 11.76 -22.86
CA LYS A 2 7.88 10.86 -23.06
C LYS A 2 8.39 9.42 -23.10
N LEU A 3 7.66 8.50 -22.46
CA LEU A 3 7.94 7.07 -22.48
C LEU A 3 7.69 6.52 -23.88
N GLN A 4 8.68 5.84 -24.45
CA GLN A 4 8.59 5.11 -25.71
C GLN A 4 8.28 3.63 -25.46
N ARG A 5 7.84 2.92 -26.51
CA ARG A 5 7.56 1.47 -26.41
C ARG A 5 8.78 0.66 -25.98
N ASP A 6 9.96 1.07 -26.45
CA ASP A 6 11.22 0.37 -26.15
C ASP A 6 11.73 0.65 -24.73
N ASP A 7 11.20 1.68 -24.06
CA ASP A 7 11.49 1.97 -22.65
C ASP A 7 10.72 1.04 -21.69
N MET A 8 9.86 0.15 -22.21
CA MET A 8 9.04 -0.74 -21.39
C MET A 8 9.88 -1.85 -20.76
N VAL A 9 10.19 -1.68 -19.48
CA VAL A 9 10.78 -2.74 -18.64
C VAL A 9 9.70 -3.75 -18.27
N ARG A 10 9.95 -5.03 -18.56
CA ARG A 10 9.12 -6.13 -18.04
C ARG A 10 9.58 -6.43 -16.62
N ALA A 11 8.65 -6.50 -15.68
CA ALA A 11 8.89 -7.16 -14.40
C ALA A 11 9.28 -8.60 -14.72
N GLY A 12 10.57 -8.92 -14.61
CA GLY A 12 11.10 -10.26 -14.90
C GLY A 12 10.80 -11.20 -13.74
N ASP A 13 11.85 -11.77 -13.17
CA ASP A 13 11.78 -12.61 -11.96
C ASP A 13 11.79 -11.79 -10.65
N ASP A 14 11.78 -10.46 -10.75
CA ASP A 14 11.78 -9.57 -9.58
C ASP A 14 10.56 -9.82 -8.69
N THR A 15 10.80 -9.89 -7.39
CA THR A 15 9.73 -10.02 -6.41
C THR A 15 8.91 -8.72 -6.33
N PRO A 16 7.63 -8.81 -5.93
CA PRO A 16 6.81 -7.64 -5.64
C PRO A 16 7.46 -6.58 -4.75
N LEU A 17 8.30 -6.99 -3.78
CA LEU A 17 9.01 -6.07 -2.88
C LEU A 17 10.18 -5.36 -3.54
N GLU A 18 10.91 -6.05 -4.42
CA GLU A 18 11.97 -5.44 -5.23
C GLU A 18 11.37 -4.41 -6.19
N LEU A 19 10.28 -4.77 -6.88
CA LEU A 19 9.54 -3.86 -7.76
C LEU A 19 9.00 -2.63 -7.00
N PHE A 20 8.47 -2.82 -5.79
CA PHE A 20 8.03 -1.73 -4.92
C PHE A 20 9.17 -0.76 -4.57
N SER A 21 10.39 -1.27 -4.43
CA SER A 21 11.56 -0.50 -4.02
C SER A 21 12.30 0.16 -5.19
N GLN A 22 12.12 -0.33 -6.42
CA GLN A 22 12.92 0.01 -7.61
C GLN A 22 12.87 1.50 -7.99
N GLY A 23 11.81 2.21 -7.62
CA GLY A 23 11.66 3.65 -7.86
C GLY A 23 12.15 4.56 -6.72
N ILE A 24 12.50 3.99 -5.56
CA ILE A 24 12.75 4.77 -4.33
C ILE A 24 14.25 4.99 -4.12
N ARG A 25 14.70 6.20 -4.44
CA ARG A 25 16.12 6.60 -4.32
C ARG A 25 16.57 6.83 -2.88
N SER A 26 15.70 7.39 -2.04
CA SER A 26 15.99 7.73 -0.65
C SER A 26 15.78 6.52 0.26
N GLU A 27 16.82 6.14 1.01
CA GLU A 27 16.73 5.07 2.02
C GLU A 27 15.66 5.37 3.08
N TRP A 28 15.62 6.61 3.60
CA TRP A 28 14.59 7.03 4.55
C TRP A 28 13.17 6.85 3.98
N THR A 29 12.97 7.18 2.71
CA THR A 29 11.66 7.01 2.05
C THR A 29 11.34 5.53 1.87
N ARG A 30 12.34 4.71 1.50
CA ARG A 30 12.20 3.27 1.35
C ARG A 30 11.79 2.62 2.66
N ASP A 31 12.44 2.98 3.76
CA ASP A 31 12.11 2.51 5.09
C ASP A 31 10.70 2.91 5.51
N LYS A 32 10.36 4.19 5.33
CA LYS A 32 9.02 4.70 5.66
C LYS A 32 7.94 3.93 4.89
N TYR A 33 8.08 3.82 3.58
CA TYR A 33 7.09 3.14 2.73
C TYR A 33 7.04 1.64 2.97
N THR A 34 8.17 1.00 3.28
CA THR A 34 8.21 -0.42 3.68
C THR A 34 7.48 -0.64 5.01
N ARG A 35 7.67 0.24 6.00
CA ARG A 35 6.91 0.20 7.26
C ARG A 35 5.42 0.36 7.02
N THR A 36 5.02 1.29 6.15
CA THR A 36 3.61 1.49 5.78
C THR A 36 3.04 0.26 5.06
N LEU A 37 3.75 -0.32 4.10
CA LEU A 37 3.31 -1.53 3.39
C LEU A 37 3.17 -2.71 4.35
N ARG A 38 4.11 -2.86 5.31
CA ARG A 38 4.03 -3.87 6.36
C ARG A 38 2.80 -3.65 7.24
N GLN A 39 2.54 -2.42 7.67
CA GLN A 39 1.34 -2.11 8.46
C GLN A 39 0.06 -2.50 7.71
N VAL A 40 -0.05 -2.13 6.43
CA VAL A 40 -1.22 -2.46 5.62
C VAL A 40 -1.39 -3.97 5.45
N THR A 41 -0.32 -4.69 5.11
CA THR A 41 -0.41 -6.13 4.78
C THR A 41 -0.46 -7.04 6.01
N CYS A 42 0.18 -6.64 7.11
CA CYS A 42 0.28 -7.44 8.32
C CYS A 42 -0.74 -7.07 9.39
N GLU A 43 -1.23 -5.83 9.46
CA GLU A 43 -2.22 -5.41 10.48
C GLU A 43 -3.59 -5.23 9.82
N PHE A 44 -3.72 -4.31 8.86
CA PHE A 44 -5.03 -4.01 8.28
C PHE A 44 -5.61 -5.17 7.48
N PHE A 45 -4.76 -5.94 6.80
CA PHE A 45 -5.18 -7.08 5.98
C PHE A 45 -4.91 -8.43 6.63
N GLU A 46 -4.73 -8.47 7.95
CA GLU A 46 -4.38 -9.70 8.66
C GLU A 46 -5.41 -10.83 8.51
N GLU A 47 -6.70 -10.49 8.36
CA GLU A 47 -7.77 -11.46 8.17
C GLU A 47 -7.81 -12.08 6.76
N TRP A 48 -7.26 -11.41 5.75
CA TRP A 48 -7.32 -11.86 4.35
C TRP A 48 -6.00 -12.38 3.79
N LEU A 49 -4.89 -11.90 4.34
CA LEU A 49 -3.55 -12.31 3.93
C LEU A 49 -2.93 -13.11 5.08
N THR A 50 -2.11 -14.12 4.78
CA THR A 50 -1.51 -15.00 5.80
C THR A 50 -0.01 -15.15 5.62
N GLY A 51 0.72 -15.56 6.66
CA GLY A 51 2.15 -15.82 6.58
C GLY A 51 3.04 -14.60 6.84
N THR A 52 4.26 -14.62 6.31
CA THR A 52 5.27 -13.56 6.48
C THR A 52 4.91 -12.30 5.70
N PHE A 53 5.60 -11.20 5.97
CA PHE A 53 5.42 -9.95 5.24
C PHE A 53 5.62 -10.13 3.73
N GLU A 54 6.69 -10.82 3.35
CA GLU A 54 7.06 -11.11 1.96
C GLU A 54 5.96 -11.94 1.28
N GLU A 55 5.44 -12.97 1.96
CA GLU A 55 4.35 -13.81 1.46
C GLU A 55 3.05 -13.02 1.29
N ARG A 56 2.73 -12.14 2.23
CA ARG A 56 1.53 -11.28 2.18
C ARG A 56 1.59 -10.28 1.04
N VAL A 57 2.76 -9.70 0.75
CA VAL A 57 2.93 -8.79 -0.40
C VAL A 57 2.74 -9.54 -1.71
N VAL A 58 3.28 -10.76 -1.82
CA VAL A 58 3.04 -11.64 -2.98
C VAL A 58 1.56 -11.98 -3.14
N GLN A 59 0.86 -12.31 -2.05
CA GLN A 59 -0.58 -12.55 -2.07
C GLN A 59 -1.35 -11.33 -2.54
N LEU A 60 -1.04 -10.13 -2.04
CA LEU A 60 -1.73 -8.90 -2.44
C LEU A 60 -1.60 -8.63 -3.94
N VAL A 61 -0.40 -8.80 -4.51
CA VAL A 61 -0.19 -8.65 -5.96
C VAL A 61 -0.95 -9.72 -6.75
N ARG A 62 -0.93 -10.98 -6.30
CA ARG A 62 -1.70 -12.07 -6.93
C ARG A 62 -3.19 -11.78 -6.90
N CYS A 63 -3.73 -11.34 -5.77
CA CYS A 63 -5.13 -10.94 -5.65
C CYS A 63 -5.47 -9.78 -6.60
N GLY A 64 -4.61 -8.77 -6.71
CA GLY A 64 -4.83 -7.67 -7.65
C GLY A 64 -4.90 -8.11 -9.11
N ARG A 65 -4.12 -9.13 -9.48
CA ARG A 65 -4.14 -9.72 -10.83
C ARG A 65 -5.34 -10.65 -11.05
N ASP A 66 -5.60 -11.53 -10.11
CA ASP A 66 -6.52 -12.66 -10.28
C ASP A 66 -7.96 -12.29 -9.85
N LYS A 67 -8.13 -11.29 -8.98
CA LYS A 67 -9.41 -10.84 -8.40
C LYS A 67 -9.47 -9.30 -8.26
N PRO A 68 -9.42 -8.56 -9.38
CA PRO A 68 -9.28 -7.10 -9.37
C PRO A 68 -10.42 -6.37 -8.64
N ASP A 69 -11.67 -6.82 -8.79
CA ASP A 69 -12.82 -6.22 -8.08
C ASP A 69 -12.72 -6.40 -6.56
N TRP A 70 -12.37 -7.61 -6.11
CA TRP A 70 -12.16 -7.88 -4.69
C TRP A 70 -11.03 -7.02 -4.12
N THR A 71 -9.92 -6.89 -4.84
CA THR A 71 -8.80 -6.04 -4.40
C THR A 71 -9.20 -4.57 -4.36
N ARG A 72 -9.96 -4.07 -5.33
CA ARG A 72 -10.51 -2.71 -5.28
C ARG A 72 -11.36 -2.50 -4.03
N ASP A 73 -12.29 -3.42 -3.76
CA ASP A 73 -13.22 -3.31 -2.64
C ASP A 73 -12.48 -3.39 -1.29
N LEU A 74 -11.43 -4.19 -1.20
CA LEU A 74 -10.52 -4.24 -0.05
C LEU A 74 -9.81 -2.91 0.18
N LEU A 75 -9.27 -2.28 -0.87
CA LEU A 75 -8.58 -0.99 -0.79
C LEU A 75 -9.54 0.17 -0.44
N ILE A 76 -10.78 0.12 -0.93
CA ILE A 76 -11.84 1.05 -0.51
C ILE A 76 -12.18 0.84 0.98
N SER A 77 -12.22 -0.40 1.43
CA SER A 77 -12.47 -0.70 2.85
C SER A 77 -11.35 -0.17 3.76
N LEU A 78 -10.08 -0.28 3.31
CA LEU A 78 -8.95 0.35 3.99
C LEU A 78 -9.10 1.87 4.08
N SER A 79 -9.46 2.55 2.98
CA SER A 79 -9.59 4.01 2.98
C SER A 79 -10.69 4.49 3.93
N ARG A 80 -11.81 3.75 3.99
CA ARG A 80 -12.89 3.99 4.96
C ARG A 80 -12.41 3.81 6.40
N LYS A 81 -11.69 2.73 6.69
CA LYS A 81 -11.15 2.47 8.04
C LYS A 81 -10.15 3.54 8.47
N LEU A 82 -9.28 3.99 7.58
CA LEU A 82 -8.36 5.09 7.86
C LEU A 82 -9.08 6.41 8.14
N ARG A 83 -10.18 6.69 7.43
CA ARG A 83 -11.03 7.86 7.70
C ARG A 83 -11.71 7.76 9.07
N GLU A 84 -12.30 6.61 9.40
CA GLU A 84 -12.91 6.37 10.71
C GLU A 84 -11.91 6.64 11.85
N ARG A 85 -10.63 6.25 11.68
CA ARG A 85 -9.57 6.54 12.64
C ARG A 85 -9.28 8.03 12.84
N THR A 86 -9.59 8.88 11.86
CA THR A 86 -9.44 10.34 12.00
C THR A 86 -10.55 10.99 12.81
N GLU A 87 -11.64 10.26 13.02
CA GLU A 87 -12.83 10.72 13.76
C GLU A 87 -12.83 10.22 15.22
N LEU A 88 -11.83 9.40 15.62
CA LEU A 88 -11.62 8.94 17.00
C LEU A 88 -11.15 10.07 17.93
N ASP A 89 -11.25 9.85 19.25
CA ASP A 89 -10.69 10.77 20.25
C ASP A 89 -9.18 10.90 20.08
N VAL A 90 -8.61 12.09 20.29
CA VAL A 90 -7.18 12.35 20.08
C VAL A 90 -6.26 11.48 20.97
N ASN A 91 -6.79 10.96 22.08
CA ASN A 91 -6.07 10.08 23.00
C ASN A 91 -6.31 8.59 22.72
N ASP A 92 -7.17 8.25 21.74
CA ASP A 92 -7.38 6.87 21.33
C ASP A 92 -6.07 6.34 20.69
N LYS A 93 -5.67 5.12 21.06
CA LYS A 93 -4.47 4.46 20.52
C LYS A 93 -4.53 4.30 19.00
N ASP A 94 -5.74 4.22 18.46
CA ASP A 94 -5.99 4.03 17.04
C ASP A 94 -6.28 5.36 16.33
N TYR A 95 -6.30 6.49 17.04
CA TYR A 95 -6.47 7.81 16.43
C TYR A 95 -5.41 8.07 15.37
N LEU A 96 -5.87 8.56 14.21
CA LEU A 96 -5.01 9.02 13.14
C LEU A 96 -5.20 10.51 12.96
N ASN A 97 -4.13 11.29 13.12
CA ASN A 97 -4.19 12.74 12.87
C ASN A 97 -4.67 13.00 11.42
N PRO A 98 -5.75 13.77 11.20
CA PRO A 98 -6.25 14.10 9.86
C PRO A 98 -5.18 14.75 8.94
N ALA A 99 -4.26 15.53 9.51
CA ALA A 99 -3.15 16.12 8.75
C ALA A 99 -2.14 15.05 8.28
N SER A 100 -2.00 13.96 9.03
CA SER A 100 -1.24 12.79 8.60
C SER A 100 -1.99 12.00 7.53
N PHE A 101 -3.33 11.95 7.57
CA PHE A 101 -4.15 11.32 6.52
C PHE A 101 -4.02 12.05 5.18
N ALA A 102 -4.05 13.39 5.18
CA ALA A 102 -3.81 14.19 3.97
C ALA A 102 -2.43 13.92 3.33
N ASN A 103 -1.43 13.58 4.15
CA ASN A 103 -0.09 13.19 3.71
C ASN A 103 0.07 11.68 3.42
N TYR A 104 -0.82 10.84 3.94
CA TYR A 104 -0.85 9.39 3.71
C TYR A 104 -1.37 9.08 2.31
N SER A 105 -2.22 9.95 1.79
CA SER A 105 -2.83 9.82 0.48
C SER A 105 -2.29 10.86 -0.51
N GLY A 106 -1.36 10.44 -1.37
CA GLY A 106 -1.20 11.04 -2.70
C GLY A 106 -2.46 10.88 -3.60
N VAL A 107 -3.63 10.64 -3.00
CA VAL A 107 -4.93 10.34 -3.63
C VAL A 107 -5.71 11.62 -3.94
N HIS A 108 -5.21 12.80 -3.57
CA HIS A 108 -5.78 14.08 -4.04
C HIS A 108 -5.79 14.23 -5.59
N LYS A 109 -5.21 13.27 -6.31
CA LYS A 109 -5.16 13.18 -7.78
C LYS A 109 -6.00 12.06 -8.41
N PHE A 110 -6.75 11.28 -7.63
CA PHE A 110 -7.51 10.13 -8.15
C PHE A 110 -9.00 10.14 -7.78
N LEU A 111 -9.49 11.24 -7.22
CA LEU A 111 -10.92 11.57 -7.13
C LEU A 111 -11.19 12.86 -7.89
#